data_AF-A0A3B1CNS4-F1
#
_entry.id   AF-A0A3B1CNS4-F1
#
_cell.length_a   1.000
_cell.length_b   1.000
_cell.length_c   1.000
_cell.angle_alpha   90.00
_cell.angle_beta   90.00
_cell.angle_gamma   90.00
#
_symmetry.space_group_name_H-M   'P 1'
#
loop_
_entity.id
_entity.type
_entity.pdbx_description
1 polymer ?
#
loop_
_entity_poly.entity_id
_entity_poly.type
_entity_poly.pdbx_seq_one_letter_code
_entity_poly.pdbx_strand_id
1 'polypeptide(L)'
;MKRAFFKTFLITLLMLTPISLAWAHFGVIIPSDDIVSKEDSKKIELQVKFIHPFEGHYMEMARPKAFGVMVNGKKHDLLPTLKKKTVKGFSTWEATYRIRRPGDHVFYVEPAPYWEPAEESFIIHYSKVIVDALTLETGWDAEIGLKTEIVPLTRPYGLWAGNVFQGIVKVDGKPVPHSEVEVEYYNEGGKIKPPAEPYITQVVKADKNGVFTYAMPIAGWWGFAALNTADFRLKHKGKEYPVEIGAVIWVKTREMK
;
A
#
# COMPACT_ATOMS: atom_id res chain seq x y z
N MET A 1 34.89 -55.39 -35.25
CA MET A 1 35.15 -55.64 -33.81
C MET A 1 35.95 -54.47 -33.26
N LYS A 2 35.62 -53.68 -32.23
CA LYS A 2 34.53 -53.55 -31.24
C LYS A 2 34.58 -52.05 -30.81
N ARG A 3 33.45 -51.32 -30.82
CA ARG A 3 32.75 -50.74 -29.65
C ARG A 3 33.58 -49.73 -28.81
N ALA A 4 33.09 -48.61 -28.29
CA ALA A 4 31.85 -47.86 -28.39
C ALA A 4 32.06 -46.59 -27.53
N PHE A 5 31.42 -45.47 -27.91
CA PHE A 5 30.91 -44.38 -27.07
C PHE A 5 31.14 -44.46 -25.55
N PHE A 6 31.75 -43.42 -24.94
CA PHE A 6 31.31 -42.96 -23.62
C PHE A 6 31.72 -41.49 -23.31
N LYS A 7 30.72 -40.60 -23.46
CA LYS A 7 30.34 -39.52 -22.53
C LYS A 7 31.24 -38.30 -22.34
N THR A 8 30.98 -37.32 -23.21
CA THR A 8 30.75 -35.91 -22.87
C THR A 8 29.69 -35.80 -21.76
N PHE A 9 30.04 -35.29 -20.57
CA PHE A 9 29.08 -34.67 -19.64
C PHE A 9 29.87 -33.93 -18.53
N LEU A 10 30.43 -32.75 -18.84
CA LEU A 10 30.79 -31.81 -17.78
C LEU A 10 29.53 -30.98 -17.50
N ILE A 11 28.87 -31.36 -16.41
CA ILE A 11 27.64 -30.79 -15.90
C ILE A 11 27.90 -29.32 -15.59
N THR A 12 27.36 -28.44 -16.44
CA THR A 12 27.09 -27.04 -16.05
C THR A 12 26.00 -27.11 -15.00
N LEU A 13 26.39 -27.10 -13.72
CA LEU A 13 25.46 -26.92 -12.60
C LEU A 13 24.99 -25.47 -12.67
N LEU A 14 23.96 -25.24 -13.49
CA LEU A 14 23.18 -24.01 -13.50
C LEU A 14 22.65 -23.87 -12.07
N MET A 15 23.21 -22.94 -11.29
CA MET A 15 22.63 -22.53 -10.03
C MET A 15 21.25 -21.96 -10.36
N LEU A 16 20.23 -22.80 -10.24
CA LEU A 16 18.85 -22.39 -10.07
C LEU A 16 18.79 -21.65 -8.73
N THR A 17 19.21 -20.39 -8.72
CA THR A 17 18.79 -19.48 -7.66
C THR A 17 17.28 -19.41 -7.77
N PRO A 18 16.52 -19.88 -6.77
CA PRO A 18 15.08 -19.64 -6.77
C PRO A 18 14.92 -18.12 -6.82
N ILE A 19 14.33 -17.63 -7.90
CA ILE A 19 13.82 -16.27 -7.96
C ILE A 19 12.73 -16.28 -6.88
N SER A 20 13.00 -15.71 -5.70
CA SER A 20 11.91 -15.48 -4.77
C SER A 20 10.98 -14.52 -5.47
N LEU A 21 9.77 -14.98 -5.76
CA LEU A 21 8.69 -14.11 -6.17
C LEU A 21 8.48 -13.16 -4.99
N ALA A 22 9.07 -11.98 -5.06
CA ALA A 22 8.77 -10.91 -4.12
C ALA A 22 7.32 -10.54 -4.38
N TRP A 23 6.46 -10.85 -3.41
CA TRP A 23 5.06 -10.53 -3.47
C TRP A 23 4.88 -9.12 -2.94
N ALA A 24 4.12 -8.30 -3.67
CA ALA A 24 3.91 -6.93 -3.26
C ALA A 24 3.01 -6.88 -2.04
N HIS A 25 3.59 -6.43 -0.94
CA HIS A 25 2.93 -6.30 0.33
C HIS A 25 2.19 -4.96 0.39
N PHE A 26 0.95 -4.92 0.90
CA PHE A 26 0.24 -3.65 1.06
C PHE A 26 -0.36 -3.51 2.45
N GLY A 27 0.04 -2.46 3.15
CA GLY A 27 -0.76 -1.88 4.22
C GLY A 27 -2.02 -1.25 3.64
N VAL A 28 -3.17 -1.80 3.97
CA VAL A 28 -4.46 -1.40 3.40
C VAL A 28 -5.26 -0.62 4.42
N ILE A 29 -5.76 0.54 4.00
CA ILE A 29 -6.77 1.34 4.72
C ILE A 29 -7.88 1.73 3.75
N ILE A 30 -9.04 1.09 3.87
CA ILE A 30 -10.18 1.30 2.98
C ILE A 30 -11.37 1.85 3.76
N PRO A 31 -11.84 3.06 3.46
CA PRO A 31 -13.05 3.61 4.03
C PRO A 31 -14.29 3.04 3.32
N SER A 32 -15.43 3.08 4.00
CA SER A 32 -16.74 2.77 3.41
C SER A 32 -17.08 3.70 2.23
N ASP A 33 -16.59 4.94 2.24
CA ASP A 33 -16.63 5.88 1.12
C ASP A 33 -15.43 6.85 1.14
N ASP A 34 -15.02 7.31 -0.03
CA ASP A 34 -13.95 8.31 -0.25
C ASP A 34 -14.49 9.73 -0.46
N ILE A 35 -15.80 9.89 -0.66
CA ILE A 35 -16.49 11.18 -0.80
C ILE A 35 -17.75 11.15 0.05
N VAL A 36 -17.92 12.12 0.93
CA VAL A 36 -19.11 12.24 1.81
C VAL A 36 -19.77 13.60 1.60
N SER A 37 -20.90 13.62 0.89
CA SER A 37 -21.72 14.81 0.64
C SER A 37 -22.53 15.24 1.88
N LYS A 38 -23.40 16.24 1.78
CA LYS A 38 -24.24 16.72 2.91
C LYS A 38 -25.37 15.74 3.24
N GLU A 39 -25.82 14.97 2.28
CA GLU A 39 -26.96 14.06 2.37
C GLU A 39 -26.54 12.68 2.90
N ASP A 40 -25.26 12.32 2.77
CA ASP A 40 -24.75 11.00 3.13
C ASP A 40 -24.70 10.71 4.65
N SER A 41 -24.48 9.46 5.02
CA SER A 41 -24.08 9.15 6.39
C SER A 41 -22.74 9.79 6.72
N LYS A 42 -22.63 10.45 7.89
CA LYS A 42 -21.36 11.00 8.39
C LYS A 42 -20.52 9.97 9.14
N LYS A 43 -20.94 8.72 9.13
CA LYS A 43 -20.24 7.59 9.73
C LYS A 43 -19.42 6.90 8.64
N ILE A 44 -18.10 6.93 8.78
CA ILE A 44 -17.17 6.20 7.93
C ILE A 44 -16.66 4.98 8.68
N GLU A 45 -16.75 3.82 8.05
CA GLU A 45 -16.14 2.58 8.54
C GLU A 45 -14.81 2.39 7.83
N LEU A 46 -13.75 2.09 8.58
CA LEU A 46 -12.39 1.93 8.07
C LEU A 46 -11.97 0.48 8.29
N GLN A 47 -11.61 -0.20 7.20
CA GLN A 47 -10.94 -1.49 7.25
C GLN A 47 -9.43 -1.29 7.17
N VAL A 48 -8.70 -1.90 8.09
CA VAL A 48 -7.24 -1.85 8.17
C VAL A 48 -6.69 -3.27 8.17
N LYS A 49 -5.90 -3.62 7.15
CA LYS A 49 -5.41 -4.98 6.91
C LYS A 49 -4.06 -4.98 6.20
N PHE A 50 -3.37 -6.12 6.22
CA PHE A 50 -2.13 -6.34 5.50
C PHE A 50 -2.34 -7.52 4.55
N ILE A 51 -2.32 -7.26 3.23
CA ILE A 51 -2.70 -8.24 2.19
C ILE A 51 -1.87 -8.08 0.91
N HIS A 52 -1.95 -9.06 -0.01
CA HIS A 52 -1.71 -8.87 -1.44
C HIS A 52 -3.06 -8.51 -2.10
N PRO A 53 -3.30 -7.26 -2.49
CA PRO A 53 -4.61 -6.77 -2.93
C PRO A 53 -5.22 -7.54 -4.10
N PHE A 54 -4.41 -7.90 -5.10
CA PHE A 54 -4.90 -8.52 -6.31
C PHE A 54 -5.17 -10.03 -6.13
N GLU A 55 -4.35 -10.71 -5.33
CA GLU A 55 -4.51 -12.15 -5.05
C GLU A 55 -5.48 -12.43 -3.89
N GLY A 56 -5.64 -11.47 -2.98
CA GLY A 56 -6.47 -11.62 -1.78
C GLY A 56 -5.85 -12.53 -0.71
N HIS A 57 -4.52 -12.66 -0.73
CA HIS A 57 -3.73 -13.30 0.33
C HIS A 57 -3.61 -12.38 1.53
N TYR A 58 -3.79 -12.91 2.73
CA TYR A 58 -3.75 -12.15 3.98
C TYR A 58 -2.49 -12.50 4.75
N MET A 59 -2.00 -11.51 5.50
CA MET A 59 -0.88 -11.65 6.41
C MET A 59 -1.29 -11.23 7.81
N GLU A 60 -0.52 -11.66 8.81
CA GLU A 60 -0.79 -11.29 10.19
C GLU A 60 -0.52 -9.81 10.41
N MET A 61 -1.55 -9.06 10.81
CA MET A 61 -1.41 -7.66 11.19
C MET A 61 -1.50 -7.52 12.71
N ALA A 62 -0.32 -7.42 13.35
CA ALA A 62 -0.25 -7.00 14.74
C ALA A 62 -0.89 -5.62 14.94
N ARG A 63 -1.21 -5.27 16.19
CA ARG A 63 -1.84 -3.98 16.48
C ARG A 63 -0.95 -2.84 15.98
N PRO A 64 -1.48 -1.88 15.20
CA PRO A 64 -0.70 -0.74 14.72
C PRO A 64 -0.03 0.04 15.85
N LYS A 65 1.12 0.66 15.56
CA LYS A 65 1.80 1.59 16.46
C LYS A 65 1.07 2.93 16.52
N ALA A 66 0.56 3.39 15.38
CA ALA A 66 -0.30 4.56 15.31
C ALA A 66 -1.42 4.33 14.30
N PHE A 67 -2.57 4.89 14.62
CA PHE A 67 -3.71 4.98 13.70
C PHE A 67 -4.43 6.28 14.00
N GLY A 68 -4.69 7.09 12.98
CA GLY A 68 -5.21 8.42 13.21
C GLY A 68 -5.80 9.06 11.96
N VAL A 69 -6.24 10.30 12.14
CA VAL A 69 -6.71 11.15 11.05
C VAL A 69 -6.13 12.55 11.18
N MET A 70 -5.62 13.10 10.08
CA MET A 70 -5.30 14.52 9.96
C MET A 70 -6.49 15.25 9.34
N VAL A 71 -6.95 16.31 9.99
CA VAL A 71 -8.01 17.20 9.47
C VAL A 71 -7.66 18.63 9.80
N ASN A 72 -7.65 19.52 8.79
CA ASN A 72 -7.32 20.94 8.93
C ASN A 72 -6.00 21.17 9.71
N GLY A 73 -4.96 20.41 9.36
CA GLY A 73 -3.63 20.49 9.99
C GLY A 73 -3.54 19.96 11.42
N LYS A 74 -4.59 19.30 11.94
CA LYS A 74 -4.60 18.70 13.28
C LYS A 74 -4.69 17.18 13.21
N LYS A 75 -3.75 16.50 13.86
CA LYS A 75 -3.80 15.04 14.06
C LYS A 75 -4.75 14.69 15.20
N HIS A 76 -5.55 13.65 14.97
CA HIS A 76 -6.43 13.04 15.96
C HIS A 76 -6.07 11.56 16.08
N ASP A 77 -5.77 11.12 17.30
CA ASP A 77 -5.49 9.73 17.60
C ASP A 77 -6.77 8.89 17.55
N LEU A 78 -6.75 7.84 16.75
CA LEU A 78 -7.82 6.87 16.60
C LEU A 78 -7.38 5.47 17.04
N LEU A 79 -6.13 5.27 17.47
CA LEU A 79 -5.60 3.96 17.89
C LEU A 79 -6.44 3.26 18.99
N PRO A 80 -7.03 3.97 19.96
CA PRO A 80 -7.93 3.35 20.95
C PRO A 80 -9.25 2.85 20.35
N THR A 81 -9.64 3.32 19.16
CA THR A 81 -10.89 2.96 18.49
C THR A 81 -10.80 1.69 17.66
N LEU A 82 -9.58 1.21 17.39
CA LEU A 82 -9.36 -0.01 16.62
C LEU A 82 -9.96 -1.23 17.33
N LYS A 83 -10.78 -1.97 16.60
CA LYS A 83 -11.31 -3.26 17.00
C LYS A 83 -10.65 -4.35 16.19
N LYS A 84 -10.11 -5.36 16.86
CA LYS A 84 -9.55 -6.53 16.20
C LYS A 84 -10.65 -7.33 15.51
N LYS A 85 -10.38 -7.80 14.31
CA LYS A 85 -11.19 -8.78 13.58
C LYS A 85 -10.28 -9.90 13.09
N THR A 86 -10.85 -11.08 12.87
CA THR A 86 -10.14 -12.21 12.27
C THR A 86 -10.75 -12.47 10.90
N VAL A 87 -9.92 -12.44 9.86
CA VAL A 87 -10.32 -12.71 8.48
C VAL A 87 -9.37 -13.76 7.91
N LYS A 88 -9.92 -14.88 7.42
CA LYS A 88 -9.15 -16.02 6.90
C LYS A 88 -8.04 -16.51 7.87
N GLY A 89 -8.26 -16.39 9.17
CA GLY A 89 -7.30 -16.80 10.21
C GLY A 89 -6.26 -15.74 10.59
N PHE A 90 -6.23 -14.58 9.92
CA PHE A 90 -5.29 -13.49 10.20
C PHE A 90 -5.96 -12.35 10.96
N SER A 91 -5.19 -11.70 11.83
CA SER A 91 -5.63 -10.48 12.50
C SER A 91 -5.75 -9.33 11.51
N THR A 92 -6.90 -8.65 11.53
CA THR A 92 -7.15 -7.37 10.87
C THR A 92 -7.78 -6.41 11.87
N TRP A 93 -7.97 -5.15 11.47
CA TRP A 93 -8.50 -4.11 12.35
C TRP A 93 -9.61 -3.32 11.65
N GLU A 94 -10.58 -2.87 12.44
CA GLU A 94 -11.65 -2.00 11.97
C GLU A 94 -11.81 -0.82 12.92
N ALA A 95 -12.18 0.34 12.38
CA ALA A 95 -12.58 1.50 13.16
C ALA A 95 -13.81 2.16 12.57
N THR A 96 -14.50 2.93 13.39
CA THR A 96 -15.58 3.81 12.96
C THR A 96 -15.22 5.24 13.32
N TYR A 97 -15.29 6.11 12.33
CA TYR A 97 -15.10 7.55 12.52
C TYR A 97 -16.38 8.30 12.17
N ARG A 98 -16.70 9.34 12.95
CA ARG A 98 -17.80 10.25 12.64
C ARG A 98 -17.24 11.58 12.18
N ILE A 99 -17.52 11.95 10.94
CA ILE A 99 -17.18 13.27 10.38
C ILE A 99 -17.92 14.34 11.19
N ARG A 100 -17.16 15.32 11.69
CA ARG A 100 -17.67 16.42 12.53
C ARG A 100 -17.52 17.79 11.90
N ARG A 101 -16.71 17.90 10.84
CA ARG A 101 -16.39 19.17 10.16
C ARG A 101 -16.12 18.91 8.68
N PRO A 102 -16.37 19.89 7.81
CA PRO A 102 -15.88 19.85 6.43
C PRO A 102 -14.35 19.82 6.37
N GLY A 103 -13.81 19.27 5.30
CA GLY A 103 -12.37 19.21 5.02
C GLY A 103 -11.93 17.81 4.64
N ASP A 104 -10.74 17.69 4.04
CA ASP A 104 -10.18 16.39 3.74
C ASP A 104 -9.72 15.70 5.01
N HIS A 105 -10.14 14.45 5.15
CA HIS A 105 -9.75 13.58 6.25
C HIS A 105 -8.69 12.60 5.75
N VAL A 106 -7.43 12.85 6.11
CA VAL A 106 -6.32 11.97 5.76
C VAL A 106 -6.17 10.93 6.88
N PHE A 107 -6.77 9.76 6.69
CA PHE A 107 -6.60 8.65 7.61
C PHE A 107 -5.27 7.95 7.35
N TYR A 108 -4.57 7.56 8.41
CA TYR A 108 -3.24 6.95 8.29
C TYR A 108 -3.01 5.83 9.30
N VAL A 109 -2.13 4.90 8.93
CA VAL A 109 -1.67 3.78 9.76
C VAL A 109 -0.15 3.75 9.76
N GLU A 110 0.45 3.70 10.95
CA GLU A 110 1.81 3.19 11.14
C GLU A 110 1.70 1.78 11.73
N PRO A 111 2.05 0.74 10.97
CA PRO A 111 1.92 -0.63 11.46
C PRO A 111 3.01 -0.97 12.48
N ALA A 112 2.79 -2.02 13.26
CA ALA A 112 3.90 -2.72 13.89
C ALA A 112 4.72 -3.43 12.80
N PRO A 113 6.06 -3.54 12.93
CA PRO A 113 6.88 -4.24 11.95
C PRO A 113 6.42 -5.68 11.75
N TYR A 114 6.25 -6.08 10.49
CA TYR A 114 6.01 -7.46 10.09
C TYR A 114 7.33 -8.12 9.73
N TRP A 115 7.57 -9.34 10.18
CA TRP A 115 8.73 -10.13 9.76
C TRP A 115 8.33 -10.97 8.56
N GLU A 116 8.96 -10.75 7.41
CA GLU A 116 8.76 -11.54 6.18
C GLU A 116 9.90 -12.57 6.04
N PRO A 117 9.64 -13.86 6.36
CA PRO A 117 10.68 -14.88 6.31
C PRO A 117 11.28 -15.10 4.92
N ALA A 118 10.50 -14.93 3.85
CA ALA A 118 10.97 -15.17 2.49
C ALA A 118 11.97 -14.11 2.02
N GLU A 119 11.86 -12.89 2.55
CA GLU A 119 12.72 -11.75 2.21
C GLU A 119 13.85 -11.52 3.23
N GLU A 120 13.82 -12.24 4.36
CA GLU A 120 14.68 -11.98 5.52
C GLU A 120 14.69 -10.48 5.92
N SER A 121 13.52 -9.84 5.88
CA SER A 121 13.37 -8.40 6.12
C SER A 121 12.22 -8.13 7.08
N PHE A 122 12.21 -6.94 7.65
CA PHE A 122 11.01 -6.40 8.29
C PHE A 122 10.31 -5.43 7.36
N ILE A 123 8.98 -5.48 7.32
CA ILE A 123 8.15 -4.61 6.50
C ILE A 123 7.38 -3.64 7.39
N ILE A 124 7.48 -2.35 7.08
CA ILE A 124 6.72 -1.27 7.71
C ILE A 124 6.11 -0.37 6.62
N HIS A 125 4.90 -0.69 6.23
CA HIS A 125 4.18 0.09 5.22
C HIS A 125 3.28 1.14 5.86
N TYR A 126 3.66 2.40 5.72
CA TYR A 126 2.95 3.56 6.20
C TYR A 126 1.84 3.89 5.21
N SER A 127 0.59 3.62 5.60
CA SER A 127 -0.55 3.70 4.68
C SER A 127 -1.41 4.91 4.96
N LYS A 128 -1.92 5.56 3.91
CA LYS A 128 -2.96 6.58 4.02
C LYS A 128 -4.05 6.47 2.95
N VAL A 129 -5.20 7.04 3.28
CA VAL A 129 -6.33 7.26 2.37
C VAL A 129 -6.97 8.60 2.73
N ILE A 130 -7.47 9.30 1.72
CA ILE A 130 -8.10 10.60 1.88
C ILE A 130 -9.60 10.44 1.62
N VAL A 131 -10.40 11.00 2.52
CA VAL A 131 -11.86 11.11 2.36
C VAL A 131 -12.23 12.59 2.26
N ASP A 132 -12.81 12.99 1.14
CA ASP A 132 -13.44 14.31 0.99
C ASP A 132 -14.70 14.35 1.86
N ALA A 133 -14.78 15.34 2.74
CA ALA A 133 -15.93 15.51 3.60
C ALA A 133 -16.57 16.88 3.41
N LEU A 134 -17.85 16.82 3.02
CA LEU A 134 -18.74 17.98 2.89
C LEU A 134 -18.21 19.03 1.90
N THR A 135 -17.60 18.57 0.80
CA THR A 135 -17.19 19.36 -0.38
C THR A 135 -16.11 20.41 -0.12
N LEU A 136 -15.42 20.35 1.02
CA LEU A 136 -14.33 21.26 1.33
C LEU A 136 -13.00 20.57 1.04
N GLU A 137 -12.43 20.87 -0.14
CA GLU A 137 -11.17 20.32 -0.63
C GLU A 137 -9.99 21.10 -0.04
N THR A 138 -9.55 20.72 1.16
CA THR A 138 -8.42 21.34 1.86
C THR A 138 -7.58 20.29 2.58
N GLY A 139 -6.29 20.21 2.21
CA GLY A 139 -5.29 19.39 2.89
C GLY A 139 -5.03 18.01 2.30
N TRP A 140 -5.73 17.62 1.22
CA TRP A 140 -5.47 16.35 0.52
C TRP A 140 -4.05 16.24 -0.06
N ASP A 141 -3.40 17.37 -0.35
CA ASP A 141 -2.05 17.51 -0.91
C ASP A 141 -0.97 17.79 0.16
N ALA A 142 -1.33 17.78 1.45
CA ALA A 142 -0.41 18.07 2.53
C ALA A 142 0.36 16.82 2.99
N GLU A 143 1.61 17.04 3.40
CA GLU A 143 2.35 16.06 4.20
C GLU A 143 1.72 15.92 5.58
N ILE A 144 1.71 14.69 6.09
CA ILE A 144 1.24 14.42 7.47
C ILE A 144 2.39 14.01 8.39
N GLY A 145 3.63 14.00 7.91
CA GLY A 145 4.83 13.77 8.71
C GLY A 145 5.00 12.29 9.09
N LEU A 146 4.74 11.38 8.15
CA LEU A 146 5.11 9.97 8.29
C LEU A 146 6.59 9.79 7.92
N LYS A 147 7.20 8.66 8.35
CA LYS A 147 8.59 8.32 7.98
C LYS A 147 8.78 8.25 6.47
N THR A 148 7.79 7.68 5.79
CA THR A 148 7.67 7.69 4.32
C THR A 148 6.21 7.96 3.96
N GLU A 149 5.96 8.80 2.95
CA GLU A 149 4.61 9.07 2.44
C GLU A 149 4.59 9.47 0.97
N ILE A 150 3.48 9.18 0.29
CA ILE A 150 3.18 9.69 -1.05
C ILE A 150 2.34 10.95 -0.92
N VAL A 151 2.82 12.09 -1.41
CA VAL A 151 2.04 13.33 -1.47
C VAL A 151 1.32 13.38 -2.82
N PRO A 152 -0.03 13.41 -2.87
CA PRO A 152 -0.76 13.45 -4.13
C PRO A 152 -0.50 14.74 -4.90
N LEU A 153 -0.34 14.63 -6.22
CA LEU A 153 -0.41 15.74 -7.17
C LEU A 153 -1.74 15.74 -7.93
N THR A 154 -2.33 14.57 -8.14
CA THR A 154 -3.73 14.43 -8.53
C THR A 154 -4.57 14.36 -7.26
N ARG A 155 -5.71 15.07 -7.22
CA ARG A 155 -6.70 14.92 -6.15
C ARG A 155 -7.06 13.43 -5.96
N PRO A 156 -6.88 12.85 -4.77
CA PRO A 156 -6.92 11.40 -4.54
C PRO A 156 -8.34 10.80 -4.47
N TYR A 157 -9.36 11.60 -4.80
CA TYR A 157 -10.77 11.24 -4.89
C TYR A 157 -11.41 11.97 -6.09
N GLY A 158 -12.59 11.51 -6.49
CA GLY A 158 -13.28 12.04 -7.67
C GLY A 158 -12.60 11.65 -8.99
N LEU A 159 -11.98 10.48 -9.02
CA LEU A 159 -11.29 9.93 -10.19
C LEU A 159 -12.26 9.03 -10.98
N TRP A 160 -12.28 9.18 -12.30
CA TRP A 160 -12.93 8.23 -13.19
C TRP A 160 -11.95 7.12 -13.59
N ALA A 161 -12.48 5.95 -13.98
CA ALA A 161 -11.69 4.95 -14.68
C ALA A 161 -11.05 5.59 -15.94
N GLY A 162 -9.78 5.31 -16.17
CA GLY A 162 -8.95 5.93 -17.21
C GLY A 162 -8.23 7.22 -16.77
N ASN A 163 -8.57 7.81 -15.62
CA ASN A 163 -7.82 8.95 -15.10
C ASN A 163 -6.40 8.55 -14.67
N VAL A 164 -5.54 9.56 -14.64
CA VAL A 164 -4.16 9.46 -14.19
C VAL A 164 -4.03 9.95 -12.75
N PHE A 165 -3.38 9.15 -11.91
CA PHE A 165 -2.91 9.55 -10.59
C PHE A 165 -1.41 9.87 -10.64
N GLN A 166 -1.05 11.01 -10.05
CA GLN A 166 0.34 11.40 -9.81
C GLN A 166 0.57 11.63 -8.33
N GLY A 167 1.76 11.27 -7.86
CA GLY A 167 2.19 11.52 -6.50
C GLY A 167 3.70 11.69 -6.40
N ILE A 168 4.15 12.36 -5.33
CA ILE A 168 5.57 12.52 -4.97
C ILE A 168 5.89 11.54 -3.85
N VAL A 169 6.84 10.64 -4.06
CA VAL A 169 7.38 9.78 -3.01
C VAL A 169 8.30 10.58 -2.11
N LYS A 170 8.10 10.52 -0.79
CA LYS A 170 8.96 11.19 0.19
C LYS A 170 9.39 10.24 1.31
N VAL A 171 10.64 10.37 1.74
CA VAL A 171 11.18 9.77 2.98
C VAL A 171 11.75 10.90 3.82
N ASP A 172 11.38 10.93 5.12
CA ASP A 172 11.75 12.00 6.05
C ASP A 172 11.46 13.42 5.48
N GLY A 173 10.32 13.57 4.80
CA GLY A 173 9.88 14.82 4.17
C GLY A 173 10.63 15.21 2.88
N LYS A 174 11.61 14.41 2.44
CA LYS A 174 12.41 14.69 1.23
C LYS A 174 11.95 13.82 0.07
N PRO A 175 11.76 14.40 -1.14
CA PRO A 175 11.46 13.61 -2.33
C PRO A 175 12.51 12.53 -2.59
N VAL A 176 12.07 11.34 -3.01
CA VAL A 176 12.94 10.23 -3.37
C VAL A 176 12.96 10.06 -4.89
N PRO A 177 14.04 10.49 -5.57
CA PRO A 177 14.20 10.28 -6.99
C PRO A 177 14.17 8.80 -7.32
N HIS A 178 13.59 8.43 -8.46
CA HIS A 178 13.74 7.08 -9.01
C HIS A 178 13.23 5.94 -8.12
N SER A 179 12.42 6.25 -7.09
CA SER A 179 11.73 5.24 -6.30
C SER A 179 10.89 4.35 -7.19
N GLU A 180 10.93 3.05 -6.95
CA GLU A 180 9.96 2.11 -7.51
C GLU A 180 8.65 2.25 -6.73
N VAL A 181 7.54 2.18 -7.46
CA VAL A 181 6.19 2.25 -6.93
C VAL A 181 5.42 1.07 -7.49
N GLU A 182 5.11 0.14 -6.60
CA GLU A 182 4.25 -1.00 -6.88
C GLU A 182 2.80 -0.55 -6.90
N VAL A 183 2.04 -1.06 -7.86
CA VAL A 183 0.66 -0.68 -8.12
C VAL A 183 -0.19 -1.92 -8.22
N GLU A 184 -1.22 -1.99 -7.39
CA GLU A 184 -2.19 -3.08 -7.42
C GLU A 184 -3.64 -2.61 -7.37
N TYR A 185 -4.47 -3.34 -8.10
CA TYR A 185 -5.92 -3.24 -7.98
C TYR A 185 -6.41 -4.11 -6.83
N TYR A 186 -7.27 -3.59 -5.97
CA TYR A 186 -7.93 -4.37 -4.93
C TYR A 186 -9.02 -5.26 -5.55
N ASN A 187 -8.61 -6.48 -5.95
CA ASN A 187 -9.44 -7.46 -6.65
C ASN A 187 -10.36 -8.22 -5.69
N GLU A 188 -11.31 -7.50 -5.10
CA GLU A 188 -12.19 -8.08 -4.09
C GLU A 188 -13.00 -9.26 -4.65
N GLY A 189 -12.84 -10.42 -4.00
CA GLY A 189 -13.45 -11.68 -4.42
C GLY A 189 -12.73 -12.38 -5.59
N GLY A 190 -11.57 -11.90 -6.03
CA GLY A 190 -10.74 -12.58 -7.03
C GLY A 190 -11.39 -12.68 -8.41
N LYS A 191 -12.21 -11.70 -8.78
CA LYS A 191 -13.02 -11.68 -10.00
C LYS A 191 -12.19 -11.50 -11.26
N ILE A 192 -11.07 -10.78 -11.16
CA ILE A 192 -10.14 -10.57 -12.27
C ILE A 192 -9.07 -11.66 -12.22
N LYS A 193 -8.78 -12.27 -13.38
CA LYS A 193 -7.68 -13.21 -13.57
C LYS A 193 -6.59 -12.54 -14.41
N PRO A 194 -5.34 -12.48 -13.91
CA PRO A 194 -4.26 -11.83 -14.63
C PRO A 194 -3.76 -12.78 -15.74
N PRO A 195 -3.42 -12.29 -16.93
CA PRO A 195 -2.86 -13.13 -17.98
C PRO A 195 -1.40 -13.54 -17.71
N ALA A 196 -0.69 -12.82 -16.83
CA ALA A 196 0.66 -13.14 -16.35
C ALA A 196 0.94 -12.43 -15.01
N GLU A 197 1.99 -12.84 -14.28
CA GLU A 197 2.34 -12.26 -12.97
C GLU A 197 2.54 -10.73 -12.97
N PRO A 198 3.17 -10.08 -13.98
CA PRO A 198 3.31 -8.61 -13.99
C PRO A 198 2.00 -7.83 -14.09
N TYR A 199 0.85 -8.51 -14.31
CA TYR A 199 -0.47 -7.88 -14.25
C TYR A 199 -1.07 -7.89 -12.83
N ILE A 200 -0.48 -8.66 -11.90
CA ILE A 200 -0.84 -8.68 -10.48
C ILE A 200 -0.29 -7.40 -9.86
N THR A 201 1.04 -7.32 -9.78
CA THR A 201 1.79 -6.15 -9.33
C THR A 201 2.42 -5.47 -10.53
N GLN A 202 2.00 -4.24 -10.79
CA GLN A 202 2.63 -3.38 -11.79
C GLN A 202 3.64 -2.47 -11.11
N VAL A 203 4.68 -2.07 -11.82
CA VAL A 203 5.73 -1.20 -11.25
C VAL A 203 5.90 0.02 -12.14
N VAL A 204 5.86 1.20 -11.52
CA VAL A 204 6.28 2.46 -12.15
C VAL A 204 7.46 3.04 -11.40
N LYS A 205 8.29 3.81 -12.09
CA LYS A 205 9.46 4.46 -11.49
C LYS A 205 9.23 5.97 -11.43
N ALA A 206 9.54 6.56 -10.28
CA ALA A 206 9.49 7.99 -10.10
C ALA A 206 10.58 8.71 -10.93
N ASP A 207 10.34 9.97 -11.27
CA ASP A 207 11.32 10.83 -11.92
C ASP A 207 12.38 11.36 -10.94
N LYS A 208 13.23 12.29 -11.40
CA LYS A 208 14.29 12.90 -10.57
C LYS A 208 13.77 13.72 -9.38
N ASN A 209 12.49 14.11 -9.39
CA ASN A 209 11.84 14.87 -8.33
C ASN A 209 10.98 13.95 -7.43
N GLY A 210 11.05 12.64 -7.63
CA GLY A 210 10.23 11.67 -6.90
C GLY A 210 8.78 11.59 -7.37
N VAL A 211 8.45 12.16 -8.54
CA VAL A 211 7.09 12.11 -9.11
C VAL A 211 6.89 10.81 -9.88
N PHE A 212 5.84 10.05 -9.55
CA PHE A 212 5.36 8.95 -10.37
C PHE A 212 4.01 9.27 -11.00
N THR A 213 3.67 8.53 -12.06
CA THR A 213 2.44 8.69 -12.83
C THR A 213 1.88 7.33 -13.19
N TYR A 214 0.58 7.11 -13.00
CA TYR A 214 -0.08 5.86 -13.38
C TYR A 214 -1.54 6.11 -13.82
N ALA A 215 -1.98 5.43 -14.87
CA ALA A 215 -3.37 5.47 -15.34
C ALA A 215 -4.14 4.25 -14.82
N MET A 216 -5.27 4.47 -14.17
CA MET A 216 -6.07 3.39 -13.54
C MET A 216 -7.14 2.90 -14.51
N PRO A 217 -6.99 1.72 -15.14
CA PRO A 217 -7.80 1.33 -16.30
C PRO A 217 -9.27 1.01 -16.01
N ILE A 218 -9.62 0.67 -14.77
CA ILE A 218 -10.98 0.26 -14.37
C ILE A 218 -11.40 0.93 -13.06
N ALA A 219 -12.70 0.95 -12.80
CA ALA A 219 -13.25 1.42 -11.53
C ALA A 219 -12.89 0.49 -10.35
N GLY A 220 -12.68 1.08 -9.18
CA GLY A 220 -12.43 0.39 -7.92
C GLY A 220 -11.26 1.01 -7.15
N TRP A 221 -10.77 0.27 -6.16
CA TRP A 221 -9.67 0.72 -5.31
C TRP A 221 -8.31 0.33 -5.89
N TRP A 222 -7.40 1.29 -5.92
CA TRP A 222 -6.02 1.13 -6.38
C TRP A 222 -5.05 1.53 -5.27
N GLY A 223 -4.08 0.67 -5.02
CA GLY A 223 -3.01 0.89 -4.04
C GLY A 223 -1.71 1.21 -4.75
N PHE A 224 -0.97 2.18 -4.22
CA PHE A 224 0.37 2.55 -4.66
C PHE A 224 1.32 2.41 -3.48
N ALA A 225 2.34 1.56 -3.58
CA ALA A 225 3.34 1.32 -2.54
C ALA A 225 4.73 1.70 -3.07
N ALA A 226 5.28 2.81 -2.57
CA ALA A 226 6.64 3.24 -2.90
C ALA A 226 7.64 2.69 -1.88
N LEU A 227 8.41 1.69 -2.29
CA LEU A 227 9.28 0.92 -1.42
C LEU A 227 10.65 1.59 -1.25
N ASN A 228 11.13 1.63 -0.03
CA ASN A 228 12.42 2.21 0.35
C ASN A 228 13.05 1.39 1.47
N THR A 229 14.37 1.45 1.61
CA THR A 229 15.07 0.82 2.75
C THR A 229 15.26 1.83 3.87
N ALA A 230 14.92 1.45 5.10
CA ALA A 230 15.18 2.28 6.26
C ALA A 230 16.68 2.40 6.56
N ASP A 231 17.06 3.46 7.26
CA ASP A 231 18.40 3.71 7.77
C ASP A 231 18.72 2.92 9.06
N PHE A 232 17.76 2.13 9.55
CA PHE A 232 17.89 1.30 10.73
C PHE A 232 17.58 -0.17 10.44
N ARG A 233 17.99 -1.04 11.37
CA ARG A 233 17.77 -2.49 11.33
C ARG A 233 16.97 -2.94 12.54
N LEU A 234 16.30 -4.08 12.44
CA LEU A 234 15.57 -4.69 13.55
C LEU A 234 16.11 -6.08 13.85
N LYS A 235 16.06 -6.45 15.14
CA LYS A 235 16.56 -7.74 15.61
C LYS A 235 15.47 -8.81 15.55
N HIS A 236 15.77 -9.94 14.93
CA HIS A 236 14.95 -11.15 14.94
C HIS A 236 15.82 -12.35 15.31
N LYS A 237 15.42 -13.14 16.32
CA LYS A 237 16.15 -14.34 16.77
C LYS A 237 17.67 -14.16 16.94
N GLY A 238 18.10 -13.01 17.46
CA GLY A 238 19.51 -12.73 17.73
C GLY A 238 20.29 -12.02 16.61
N LYS A 239 19.77 -11.98 15.37
CA LYS A 239 20.42 -11.35 14.21
C LYS A 239 19.70 -10.06 13.80
N GLU A 240 20.42 -9.11 13.20
CA GLU A 240 19.86 -7.88 12.65
C GLU A 240 19.51 -7.99 11.17
N TYR A 241 18.31 -7.53 10.82
CA TYR A 241 17.74 -7.61 9.49
C TYR A 241 17.39 -6.22 8.96
N PRO A 242 17.46 -6.01 7.63
CA PRO A 242 17.04 -4.77 7.02
C PRO A 242 15.54 -4.53 7.27
N VAL A 243 15.15 -3.26 7.18
CA VAL A 243 13.74 -2.86 7.27
C VAL A 243 13.37 -2.19 5.96
N GLU A 244 12.38 -2.75 5.29
CA GLU A 244 11.67 -2.10 4.21
C GLU A 244 10.62 -1.15 4.79
N ILE A 245 10.62 0.09 4.33
CA ILE A 245 9.57 1.08 4.58
C ILE A 245 8.85 1.37 3.28
N GLY A 246 7.52 1.22 3.29
CA GLY A 246 6.67 1.50 2.14
C GLY A 246 5.82 2.74 2.39
N ALA A 247 5.82 3.71 1.49
CA ALA A 247 4.78 4.74 1.48
C ALA A 247 3.59 4.22 0.68
N VAL A 248 2.46 3.99 1.35
CA VAL A 248 1.28 3.42 0.70
C VAL A 248 0.15 4.44 0.66
N ILE A 249 -0.45 4.64 -0.51
CA ILE A 249 -1.68 5.42 -0.67
C ILE A 249 -2.74 4.65 -1.44
N TRP A 250 -3.99 4.77 -0.99
CA TRP A 250 -5.16 4.18 -1.64
C TRP A 250 -6.03 5.26 -2.26
N VAL A 251 -6.45 5.06 -3.50
CA VAL A 251 -7.39 5.94 -4.21
C VAL A 251 -8.47 5.11 -4.90
N LYS A 252 -9.63 5.74 -5.17
CA LYS A 252 -10.76 5.06 -5.79
C LYS A 252 -11.14 5.70 -7.12
N THR A 253 -11.25 4.89 -8.16
CA THR A 253 -11.85 5.26 -9.44
C THR A 253 -13.31 4.81 -9.51
N ARG A 254 -14.16 5.58 -10.21
CA ARG A 254 -15.56 5.24 -10.49
C ARG A 254 -15.77 5.08 -12.02
N GLU A 255 -16.78 4.32 -12.42
CA GLU A 255 -17.20 4.27 -13.82
C GLU A 255 -17.89 5.58 -14.22
N MET A 256 -17.58 6.10 -15.41
CA MET A 256 -18.35 7.19 -15.99
C MET A 256 -19.73 6.64 -16.40
N LYS A 257 -20.80 7.31 -15.99
CA LYS A 257 -22.19 6.92 -16.29
C LYS A 257 -22.91 8.03 -17.03
#